data_AF-A0A6F8ZQ81-F1
#
_entry.id   AF-A0A6F8ZQ81-F1
#
_cell.length_a   1.000
_cell.length_b   1.000
_cell.length_c   1.000
_cell.angle_alpha   90.00
_cell.angle_beta   90.00
_cell.angle_gamma   90.00
#
_symmetry.space_group_name_H-M   'P 1'
#
loop_
_entity.id
_entity.type
_entity.pdbx_description
1 polymer ?
#
loop_
_entity_poly.entity_id
_entity_poly.type
_entity_poly.pdbx_seq_one_letter_code
_entity_poly.pdbx_strand_id
1 'polypeptide(L)'
;MEESLKRLKQARKTVTTNMTGTTGGPTDDSKIRLQLALDVEYLGEQIQKMGLQPADITMFSTLNDLVQGAQDVSPSEQAGP
;
A
#
# COMPACT_ATOMS: atom_id res chain seq x y z
N MET A 1 -39.03 -9.08 -2.69
CA MET A 1 -37.78 -8.99 -1.92
C MET A 1 -36.92 -10.27 -1.95
N GLU A 2 -37.37 -11.37 -2.58
CA GLU A 2 -36.55 -12.58 -2.74
C GLU A 2 -35.61 -12.56 -3.96
N GLU A 3 -35.99 -11.88 -5.04
CA GLU A 3 -35.17 -11.81 -6.27
C GLU A 3 -33.86 -11.03 -6.10
N SER A 4 -33.86 -9.96 -5.29
CA SER A 4 -32.66 -9.16 -5.02
C SER A 4 -31.59 -9.97 -4.27
N LEU A 5 -32.01 -10.87 -3.37
CA LEU A 5 -31.10 -11.73 -2.61
C LEU A 5 -30.47 -12.84 -3.48
N LYS A 6 -31.21 -13.39 -4.44
CA LYS A 6 -30.66 -14.36 -5.41
C LYS A 6 -29.60 -13.70 -6.30
N ARG A 7 -29.84 -12.48 -6.78
CA ARG A 7 -28.88 -11.71 -7.58
C ARG A 7 -27.61 -11.35 -6.79
N LEU A 8 -27.76 -11.00 -5.50
CA LEU A 8 -26.62 -10.73 -4.61
C LEU A 8 -25.79 -11.99 -4.30
N LYS A 9 -26.44 -13.15 -4.10
CA LYS A 9 -25.74 -14.44 -3.90
C LYS A 9 -25.06 -14.94 -5.17
N GLN A 10 -25.65 -14.73 -6.34
CA GLN A 10 -25.01 -15.06 -7.62
C GLN A 10 -23.82 -14.14 -7.90
N ALA A 11 -23.94 -12.82 -7.69
CA ALA A 11 -22.84 -11.88 -7.88
C ALA A 11 -21.63 -12.18 -6.96
N ARG A 12 -21.87 -12.64 -5.72
CA ARG A 12 -20.78 -13.11 -4.84
C ARG A 12 -20.14 -14.42 -5.30
N LYS A 13 -20.86 -15.27 -6.04
CA LYS A 13 -20.38 -16.58 -6.48
C LYS A 13 -19.69 -16.53 -7.86
N THR A 14 -19.91 -15.47 -8.64
CA THR A 14 -19.36 -15.33 -10.00
C THR A 14 -18.22 -14.30 -10.13
N VAL A 15 -17.86 -13.54 -9.09
CA VAL A 15 -16.82 -12.49 -9.22
C VAL A 15 -15.41 -12.92 -8.80
N THR A 16 -15.18 -13.99 -8.02
CA THR A 16 -13.77 -14.42 -7.82
C THR A 16 -13.62 -15.91 -7.52
N THR A 17 -14.23 -16.70 -8.40
CA THR A 17 -13.72 -18.04 -8.76
C THR A 17 -12.48 -17.93 -9.67
N ASN A 18 -11.77 -16.81 -9.62
CA ASN A 18 -10.41 -16.62 -10.15
C ASN A 18 -9.36 -16.87 -9.05
N MET A 19 -9.59 -17.88 -8.21
CA MET A 19 -8.47 -18.67 -7.71
C MET A 19 -8.05 -19.58 -8.85
N THR A 20 -7.09 -19.15 -9.67
CA THR A 20 -6.16 -20.02 -10.41
C THR A 20 -5.24 -19.14 -11.25
N GLY A 21 -4.03 -18.90 -10.74
CA GLY A 21 -2.94 -18.30 -11.50
C GLY A 21 -2.14 -17.30 -10.69
N THR A 22 -0.99 -17.76 -10.17
CA THR A 22 0.08 -16.98 -9.54
C THR A 22 -0.17 -16.43 -8.13
N THR A 23 0.60 -16.96 -7.18
CA THR A 23 1.11 -16.26 -6.00
C THR A 23 1.28 -14.76 -6.22
N GLY A 24 0.56 -13.89 -5.51
CA GLY A 24 0.86 -12.46 -5.50
C GLY A 24 -0.31 -11.49 -5.31
N GLY A 25 -1.16 -11.69 -4.29
CA GLY A 25 -1.84 -10.51 -3.70
C GLY A 25 -0.80 -9.61 -3.04
N PRO A 26 -1.05 -8.30 -2.81
CA PRO A 26 -0.05 -7.43 -2.17
C PRO A 26 0.39 -8.09 -0.86
N THR A 27 1.64 -8.54 -0.83
CA THR A 27 2.27 -9.14 0.34
C THR A 27 2.09 -8.20 1.52
N ASP A 28 1.98 -8.70 2.75
CA ASP A 28 1.82 -7.82 3.91
C ASP A 28 2.93 -6.75 3.95
N ASP A 29 4.13 -7.07 3.48
CA ASP A 29 5.21 -6.08 3.27
C ASP A 29 4.83 -4.95 2.32
N SER A 30 4.16 -5.21 1.20
CA SER A 30 3.72 -4.15 0.28
C SER A 30 2.69 -3.23 0.92
N LYS A 31 1.81 -3.77 1.77
CA LYS A 31 0.86 -2.95 2.56
C LYS A 31 1.58 -2.13 3.62
N ILE A 32 2.56 -2.72 4.30
CA ILE A 32 3.40 -2.03 5.30
C ILE A 32 4.17 -0.89 4.64
N ARG A 33 4.81 -1.12 3.49
CA ARG A 33 5.55 -0.08 2.74
C ARG A 33 4.65 1.08 2.32
N LEU A 34 3.44 0.78 1.82
CA LEU A 34 2.45 1.80 1.48
C LEU A 34 2.02 2.61 2.72
N GLN A 35 1.72 1.96 3.83
CA GLN A 35 1.30 2.66 5.06
C GLN A 35 2.40 3.57 5.58
N LEU A 36 3.66 3.10 5.62
CA LEU A 36 4.80 3.91 6.02
C LEU A 36 4.97 5.15 5.14
N ALA A 37 4.72 5.05 3.82
CA ALA A 37 4.76 6.20 2.91
C ALA A 37 3.71 7.24 3.27
N LEU A 38 2.47 6.81 3.51
CA LEU A 38 1.38 7.69 3.91
C LEU A 38 1.65 8.34 5.28
N ASP A 39 2.18 7.59 6.24
CA ASP A 39 2.48 8.08 7.57
C ASP A 39 3.61 9.12 7.56
N VAL A 40 4.65 8.91 6.73
CA VAL A 40 5.77 9.86 6.59
C VAL A 40 5.35 11.12 5.84
N GLU A 41 4.51 11.00 4.81
CA GLU A 41 3.91 12.17 4.14
C GLU A 41 3.09 13.01 5.15
N TYR A 42 2.21 12.35 5.91
CA TYR A 42 1.41 13.00 6.94
C TYR A 42 2.29 13.64 8.03
N LEU A 43 3.36 12.99 8.46
CA LEU A 43 4.32 13.56 9.41
C LEU A 43 4.93 14.86 8.85
N GLY A 44 5.27 14.90 7.56
CA GLY A 44 5.77 16.10 6.89
C GLY A 44 4.76 17.25 6.92
N GLU A 45 3.47 16.96 6.72
CA GLU A 45 2.41 17.97 6.89
C GLU A 45 2.30 18.46 8.34
N GLN A 46 2.38 17.55 9.31
CA GLN A 46 2.28 17.89 10.73
C GLN A 46 3.45 18.76 11.18
N ILE A 47 4.66 18.47 10.70
CA ILE A 47 5.85 19.30 10.92
C ILE A 47 5.62 20.73 10.39
N GLN A 48 5.10 20.86 9.17
CA GLN A 48 4.76 22.17 8.59
C GLN A 48 3.67 22.90 9.36
N LYS A 49 2.63 22.19 9.82
CA LYS A 49 1.56 22.75 10.66
C LYS A 49 2.09 23.25 12.02
N MET A 50 3.18 22.67 12.52
CA MET A 50 3.88 23.15 13.72
C MET A 50 4.81 24.35 13.45
N GLY A 51 4.88 24.84 12.22
CA GLY A 51 5.75 25.96 11.82
C GLY A 51 7.21 25.57 11.61
N LEU A 52 7.51 24.28 11.56
CA LEU A 52 8.84 23.75 11.27
C LEU A 52 8.95 23.43 9.78
N GLN A 53 10.14 23.58 9.20
CA GLN A 53 10.39 23.12 7.83
C GLN A 53 10.91 21.67 7.87
N PRO A 54 10.26 20.71 7.19
CA PRO A 54 10.72 19.33 7.17
C PRO A 54 12.15 19.16 6.62
N ALA A 55 12.57 20.06 5.74
CA ALA A 55 13.92 20.10 5.17
C ALA A 55 15.02 20.43 6.20
N ASP A 56 14.67 21.11 7.31
CA ASP A 56 15.61 21.44 8.37
C ASP A 56 15.84 20.26 9.34
N ILE A 57 15.05 19.19 9.21
CA ILE A 57 15.10 18.01 10.08
C ILE A 57 15.79 16.88 9.31
N THR A 58 17.10 16.72 9.51
CA THR A 58 17.92 15.71 8.81
C THR A 58 17.35 14.29 8.93
N MET A 59 16.80 13.94 10.10
CA MET A 59 16.17 12.64 10.34
C MET A 59 14.90 12.44 9.50
N PHE A 60 14.12 13.51 9.25
CA PHE A 60 12.93 13.42 8.41
C PHE A 60 13.31 13.17 6.95
N SER A 61 14.30 13.89 6.42
CA SER A 61 14.82 13.65 5.06
C SER A 61 15.32 12.21 4.90
N THR A 62 16.09 11.71 5.87
CA THR A 62 16.61 10.33 5.87
C THR A 62 15.47 9.30 5.85
N LEU A 63 14.43 9.52 6.67
CA LEU A 63 13.26 8.64 6.72
C LEU A 63 12.47 8.68 5.42
N ASN A 64 12.27 9.86 4.85
CA ASN A 64 11.55 10.06 3.60
C ASN A 64 12.27 9.36 2.43
N ASP A 65 13.59 9.47 2.35
CA ASP A 65 14.38 8.77 1.33
C ASP A 65 14.31 7.25 1.50
N LEU A 66 14.39 6.74 2.73
CA LEU A 66 14.25 5.31 3.03
C LEU A 66 12.90 4.76 2.56
N VAL A 67 11.82 5.48 2.87
CA VAL A 67 10.46 5.03 2.53
C VAL A 67 10.18 5.15 1.04
N GLN A 68 10.71 6.18 0.36
CA GLN A 68 10.64 6.26 -1.10
C GLN A 68 11.43 5.14 -1.78
N GLY A 69 12.65 4.84 -1.33
CA GLY A 69 13.43 3.70 -1.84
C GLY A 69 12.73 2.35 -1.63
N ALA A 70 11.95 2.22 -0.55
CA ALA A 70 11.16 1.03 -0.26
C ALA A 70 9.90 0.91 -1.16
N GLN A 71 9.35 2.01 -1.68
CA GLN A 71 8.21 1.95 -2.60
C GLN A 71 8.61 1.44 -4.00
N ASP A 72 9.84 1.74 -4.44
CA ASP A 72 10.35 1.36 -5.76
C ASP A 72 10.64 -0.16 -5.88
N VAL A 73 10.92 -0.82 -4.75
CA VAL A 73 10.94 -2.30 -4.65
C VAL A 73 9.51 -2.87 -4.62
N SER A 74 8.78 -2.66 -5.72
CA SER A 74 7.65 -3.51 -6.09
C SER A 74 8.20 -4.87 -6.50
N PRO A 75 7.69 -6.00 -5.98
CA PRO A 75 8.22 -7.33 -6.27
C PRO A 75 7.82 -7.73 -7.69
N SER A 76 8.58 -7.26 -8.67
CA SER A 76 8.72 -7.92 -9.97
C SER A 76 10.07 -8.63 -9.91
N GLU A 77 10.06 -9.95 -10.11
CA GLU A 77 11.25 -10.80 -10.27
C GLU A 77 12.07 -11.12 -9.02
N GLN A 78 11.55 -12.08 -8.25
CA GLN A 78 12.40 -13.17 -7.76
C GLN A 78 12.36 -14.31 -8.81
N ALA A 79 12.88 -14.04 -10.01
CA ALA A 79 13.23 -15.08 -10.97
C ALA A 79 14.63 -15.58 -10.57
N GLY A 80 14.67 -16.73 -9.91
CA GLY A 80 15.93 -17.40 -9.56
C GLY A 80 16.72 -17.83 -10.80
N PRO A 81 18.04 -18.06 -10.65
CA PRO A 81 18.96 -18.41 -11.73
C PRO A 81 18.62 -19.75 -12.43
#